data_AF-A0A1H7R3D2-F1
#
_entry.id   AF-A0A1H7R3D2-F1
#
_cell.length_a   1.000
_cell.length_b   1.000
_cell.length_c   1.000
_cell.angle_alpha   90.00
_cell.angle_beta   90.00
_cell.angle_gamma   90.00
#
_symmetry.space_group_name_H-M   'P 1'
#
loop_
_entity.id
_entity.type
_entity.pdbx_description
1 polymer ?
#
loop_
_entity_poly.entity_id
_entity_poly.type
_entity_poly.pdbx_seq_one_letter_code
_entity_poly.pdbx_strand_id
1 'polypeptide(L)'
;MVVLAFPVAFFGPPEHLHQWVWMGGFAMAGLLLIAAGLRDSVGVGAASLDWHVAAGIGYLCFGIGMVASTAPTLSGTREDVFVSALTIVTIVPMMAFMGIDFIRGGVHLDISKWE
;
A
#
# COMPACT_ATOMS: atom_id res chain seq x y z
N MET A 1 -14.12 11.65 4.07
CA MET A 1 -14.59 11.73 2.67
C MET A 1 -13.58 12.37 1.71
N VAL A 2 -12.77 13.36 2.14
CA VAL A 2 -11.80 14.05 1.24
C VAL A 2 -10.73 13.11 0.63
N VAL A 3 -10.28 12.10 1.37
CA VAL A 3 -9.22 11.17 0.94
C VAL A 3 -9.60 10.35 -0.31
N LEU A 4 -10.88 9.99 -0.45
CA LEU A 4 -11.38 9.24 -1.60
C LEU A 4 -11.88 10.16 -2.73
N ALA A 5 -12.04 11.46 -2.47
CA ALA A 5 -12.55 12.41 -3.45
C ALA A 5 -11.62 12.55 -4.66
N PHE A 6 -10.30 12.50 -4.44
CA PHE A 6 -9.33 12.61 -5.53
C PHE A 6 -9.33 11.38 -6.44
N PRO A 7 -9.23 10.14 -5.93
CA PRO A 7 -9.45 8.94 -6.75
C PRO A 7 -10.79 8.95 -7.50
N VAL A 8 -11.89 9.30 -6.84
CA VAL A 8 -13.23 9.31 -7.46
C VAL A 8 -13.35 10.37 -8.56
N ALA A 9 -12.70 11.53 -8.41
CA ALA A 9 -12.72 12.58 -9.42
C ALA A 9 -12.01 12.18 -10.72
N PHE A 10 -10.93 11.39 -10.64
CA PHE A 10 -10.15 10.97 -11.81
C PHE A 10 -10.64 9.66 -12.43
N PHE A 11 -11.14 8.72 -11.62
CA PHE A 11 -11.50 7.37 -12.07
C PHE A 11 -13.01 7.09 -12.08
N GLY A 12 -13.82 8.04 -11.63
CA GLY A 12 -15.27 7.89 -11.51
C GLY A 12 -15.70 7.20 -10.20
N PRO A 13 -17.02 7.12 -9.95
CA PRO A 13 -17.55 6.44 -8.79
C PRO A 13 -17.31 4.92 -8.89
N PRO A 14 -16.91 4.25 -7.80
CA PRO A 14 -16.64 2.82 -7.84
C PRO A 14 -17.95 2.02 -7.94
N GLU A 15 -18.05 1.16 -8.94
CA GLU A 15 -19.18 0.27 -9.21
C GLU A 15 -19.02 -1.11 -8.56
N HIS A 16 -17.78 -1.50 -8.25
CA HIS A 16 -17.45 -2.80 -7.69
C HIS A 16 -16.62 -2.70 -6.41
N LEU A 17 -16.74 -3.70 -5.52
CA LEU A 17 -16.02 -3.73 -4.25
C LEU A 17 -14.50 -3.61 -4.42
N HIS A 18 -13.92 -4.30 -5.41
CA HIS A 18 -12.48 -4.25 -5.65
C HIS A 18 -11.99 -2.83 -5.96
N GLN A 19 -12.83 -1.99 -6.56
CA GLN A 19 -12.50 -0.59 -6.85
C GLN A 19 -12.39 0.25 -5.57
N TRP A 20 -13.33 0.07 -4.64
CA TRP A 20 -13.22 0.68 -3.31
C TRP A 20 -11.95 0.25 -2.58
N VAL A 21 -11.59 -1.04 -2.69
CA VAL A 21 -10.41 -1.58 -2.00
C VAL A 21 -9.11 -1.02 -2.56
N TRP A 22 -8.93 -0.98 -3.90
CA TRP A 22 -7.68 -0.45 -4.45
C TRP A 22 -7.57 1.07 -4.28
N MET A 23 -8.67 1.82 -4.44
CA MET A 23 -8.67 3.27 -4.25
C MET A 23 -8.39 3.63 -2.79
N GLY A 24 -9.04 2.94 -1.84
CA GLY A 24 -8.79 3.11 -0.41
C GLY A 24 -7.38 2.69 -0.02
N GLY A 25 -6.91 1.55 -0.53
CA GLY A 25 -5.57 1.03 -0.29
C GLY A 25 -4.47 2.00 -0.73
N PHE A 26 -4.55 2.50 -1.97
CA PHE A 26 -3.57 3.46 -2.48
C PHE A 26 -3.66 4.82 -1.80
N ALA A 27 -4.87 5.33 -1.52
CA ALA A 27 -5.02 6.60 -0.83
C ALA A 27 -4.44 6.54 0.60
N MET A 28 -4.73 5.46 1.34
CA MET A 28 -4.16 5.25 2.67
C MET A 28 -2.65 5.02 2.63
N ALA A 29 -2.16 4.24 1.66
CA ALA A 29 -0.73 4.02 1.46
C ALA A 29 0.00 5.35 1.24
N GLY A 30 -0.48 6.18 0.30
CA GLY A 30 0.09 7.48 0.01
C GLY A 30 0.11 8.40 1.23
N LEU A 31 -1.01 8.50 1.95
CA LEU A 31 -1.08 9.33 3.16
C LEU A 31 -0.11 8.88 4.25
N LEU A 32 -0.03 7.58 4.51
CA LEU A 32 0.83 7.03 5.55
C LEU A 32 2.31 7.16 5.18
N LEU A 33 2.67 6.91 3.93
CA LEU A 33 4.05 7.05 3.45
C LEU A 33 4.50 8.51 3.44
N ILE A 34 3.64 9.44 3.02
CA ILE A 34 3.92 10.88 3.11
C ILE A 34 4.06 11.31 4.58
N ALA A 35 3.15 10.87 5.47
CA ALA A 35 3.22 11.21 6.88
C ALA A 35 4.49 10.67 7.55
N ALA A 36 4.87 9.43 7.26
CA ALA A 36 6.10 8.82 7.75
C ALA A 36 7.36 9.52 7.23
N GLY A 37 7.34 10.03 5.99
CA GLY A 37 8.46 10.80 5.44
C GLY A 37 8.58 12.23 5.99
N LEU A 38 7.53 12.76 6.62
CA LEU A 38 7.47 14.14 7.11
C LEU A 38 7.51 14.26 8.63
N ARG A 39 7.28 13.18 9.37
CA ARG A 39 7.17 13.19 10.84
C ARG A 39 7.77 11.94 11.46
N ASP A 40 8.44 12.12 12.59
CA ASP A 40 8.97 11.02 13.40
C ASP A 40 7.86 10.15 14.02
N SER A 41 6.67 10.72 14.21
CA SER A 41 5.50 10.00 14.67
C SER A 41 4.18 10.60 14.16
N VAL A 42 3.15 9.75 14.09
CA VAL A 42 1.81 10.08 13.62
C VAL A 42 0.80 9.75 14.71
N GLY A 43 0.04 10.75 15.15
CA GLY A 43 -1.05 10.57 16.11
C GLY A 43 -2.24 9.85 15.46
N VAL A 44 -2.69 8.76 16.08
CA VAL A 44 -3.85 7.97 15.66
C VAL A 44 -4.79 7.81 16.86
N GLY A 45 -5.80 8.69 16.92
CA GLY A 45 -6.72 8.76 18.06
C GLY A 45 -5.98 9.14 19.34
N ALA A 46 -6.01 8.25 20.34
CA ALA A 46 -5.30 8.42 21.61
C ALA A 46 -3.86 7.84 21.60
N ALA A 47 -3.45 7.20 20.51
CA ALA A 47 -2.14 6.58 20.37
C ALA A 47 -1.22 7.40 19.45
N SER A 48 0.09 7.14 19.54
CA SER A 48 1.10 7.65 18.61
C SER A 48 1.77 6.46 17.94
N LEU A 49 1.89 6.49 16.62
CA LEU A 49 2.63 5.50 15.83
C LEU A 49 3.96 6.12 15.42
N ASP A 50 5.05 5.40 15.65
CA ASP A 50 6.36 5.81 15.13
C ASP A 50 6.37 5.76 13.59
N TRP A 51 7.20 6.59 12.97
CA TRP A 51 7.25 6.76 11.51
C TRP A 51 7.40 5.44 10.77
N HIS A 52 8.24 4.52 11.28
CA HIS A 52 8.50 3.24 10.64
C HIS A 52 7.27 2.33 10.71
N VAL A 53 6.48 2.39 11.79
CA VAL A 53 5.22 1.65 11.89
C VAL A 53 4.20 2.22 10.90
N ALA A 54 4.09 3.55 10.80
CA ALA A 54 3.22 4.20 9.82
C ALA A 54 3.62 3.85 8.38
N ALA A 55 4.91 3.90 8.05
CA ALA A 55 5.43 3.48 6.75
C ALA A 55 5.12 2.00 6.46
N GLY A 56 5.31 1.13 7.45
CA GLY A 56 5.05 -0.28 7.31
C GLY A 56 3.57 -0.59 7.01
N ILE A 57 2.65 0.06 7.73
CA ILE A 57 1.20 -0.02 7.42
C ILE A 57 0.92 0.53 6.02
N GLY A 58 1.59 1.62 5.62
CA GLY A 58 1.49 2.20 4.29
C GLY A 58 1.84 1.20 3.18
N TYR A 59 2.94 0.47 3.33
CA TYR A 59 3.33 -0.59 2.38
C TYR A 59 2.31 -1.74 2.35
N LEU A 60 1.75 -2.15 3.48
CA LEU A 60 0.68 -3.16 3.51
C LEU A 60 -0.58 -2.69 2.79
N CYS A 61 -1.01 -1.45 3.03
CA CYS A 61 -2.13 -0.84 2.29
C CYS A 61 -1.86 -0.79 0.79
N PHE A 62 -0.62 -0.49 0.39
CA PHE A 62 -0.22 -0.48 -1.01
C PHE A 62 -0.33 -1.88 -1.62
N GLY A 63 0.23 -2.90 -0.95
CA GLY A 63 0.15 -4.29 -1.39
C GLY A 63 -1.30 -4.78 -1.54
N ILE A 64 -2.17 -4.47 -0.59
CA ILE A 64 -3.61 -4.77 -0.67
C ILE A 64 -4.24 -4.05 -1.87
N GLY A 65 -3.90 -2.78 -2.07
CA GLY A 65 -4.40 -2.01 -3.21
C GLY A 65 -3.99 -2.61 -4.55
N MET A 66 -2.73 -3.05 -4.66
CA MET A 66 -2.21 -3.74 -5.86
C MET A 66 -2.93 -5.05 -6.14
N VAL A 67 -3.22 -5.86 -5.11
CA VAL A 67 -3.99 -7.10 -5.30
C VAL A 67 -5.39 -6.77 -5.82
N ALA A 68 -6.07 -5.80 -5.21
CA ALA A 68 -7.42 -5.44 -5.61
C ALA A 68 -7.50 -4.79 -7.00
N SER A 69 -6.46 -4.07 -7.44
CA SER A 69 -6.40 -3.51 -8.80
C SER A 69 -6.07 -4.56 -9.85
N THR A 70 -5.30 -5.59 -9.50
CA THR A 70 -4.68 -6.53 -10.44
C THR A 70 -5.34 -7.91 -10.47
N ALA A 71 -6.10 -8.28 -9.44
CA ALA A 71 -6.83 -9.55 -9.44
C ALA A 71 -7.88 -9.67 -10.56
N PRO A 72 -8.66 -8.62 -10.92
CA PRO A 72 -9.66 -8.73 -11.97
C PRO A 72 -9.08 -9.02 -13.37
N THR A 73 -7.83 -8.64 -13.64
CA THR A 73 -7.18 -8.85 -14.94
C THR A 73 -6.67 -10.28 -15.14
N LEU A 74 -6.73 -11.13 -14.11
CA LEU A 74 -6.41 -12.57 -14.21
C LEU A 74 -7.42 -13.40 -15.02
N SER A 75 -8.56 -12.82 -15.39
CA SER A 75 -9.51 -13.41 -16.34
C SER A 75 -9.40 -12.83 -17.75
N GLY A 76 -8.42 -11.96 -18.00
CA GLY A 76 -8.19 -11.26 -19.26
C GLY A 76 -7.41 -12.05 -20.31
N THR A 77 -6.70 -11.35 -21.19
CA THR A 77 -5.86 -11.99 -22.20
C THR A 77 -4.66 -12.70 -21.58
N ARG A 78 -3.99 -13.58 -22.32
CA ARG A 78 -2.78 -14.25 -21.84
C ARG A 78 -1.68 -13.26 -21.40
N GLU A 79 -1.58 -12.13 -22.09
CA GLU A 79 -0.63 -11.06 -21.74
C GLU A 79 -1.02 -10.40 -20.42
N ASP A 80 -2.30 -10.02 -20.27
CA ASP A 80 -2.82 -9.44 -19.03
C ASP A 80 -2.60 -10.37 -17.83
N VAL A 81 -2.89 -11.66 -18.01
CA VAL A 81 -2.68 -12.69 -17.00
C VAL A 81 -1.21 -12.79 -16.61
N PHE A 82 -0.29 -12.81 -17.59
CA PHE A 82 1.14 -12.89 -17.32
C PHE A 82 1.64 -11.69 -16.52
N VAL A 83 1.32 -10.47 -16.95
CA VAL A 83 1.74 -9.23 -16.26
C VAL A 83 1.13 -9.15 -14.85
N SER A 84 -0.13 -9.53 -14.72
CA SER A 84 -0.87 -9.52 -13.45
C SER A 84 -0.29 -10.54 -12.46
N ALA A 85 -0.04 -11.77 -12.92
CA ALA A 85 0.58 -12.81 -12.12
C ALA A 85 1.99 -12.42 -11.69
N LEU A 86 2.80 -11.86 -12.61
CA LEU A 86 4.14 -11.37 -12.28
C LEU A 86 4.08 -10.30 -11.19
N THR A 87 3.18 -9.34 -11.31
CA THR A 87 2.97 -8.27 -10.32
C THR A 87 2.57 -8.84 -8.96
N ILE A 88 1.62 -9.78 -8.92
CA ILE A 88 1.14 -10.41 -7.69
C ILE A 88 2.23 -11.26 -7.04
N VAL A 89 3.07 -11.95 -7.82
CA VAL A 89 4.11 -12.85 -7.28
C VAL A 89 5.37 -12.08 -6.85
N THR A 90 5.59 -10.87 -7.37
CA THR A 90 6.82 -10.10 -7.08
C THR A 90 6.55 -8.89 -6.20
N ILE A 91 5.74 -7.93 -6.69
CA ILE A 91 5.54 -6.64 -6.04
C ILE A 91 4.76 -6.80 -4.74
N VAL A 92 3.68 -7.58 -4.74
CA VAL A 92 2.84 -7.74 -3.54
C VAL A 92 3.61 -8.36 -2.36
N PRO A 93 4.33 -9.49 -2.54
CA PRO A 93 5.18 -10.04 -1.49
C PRO A 93 6.28 -9.07 -1.04
N MET A 94 6.86 -8.30 -1.97
CA MET A 94 7.86 -7.29 -1.63
C MET A 94 7.26 -6.20 -0.73
N MET A 95 6.08 -5.67 -1.06
CA MET A 95 5.37 -4.69 -0.22
C MET A 95 4.99 -5.27 1.15
N ALA A 96 4.54 -6.53 1.18
CA ALA A 96 4.21 -7.21 2.43
C ALA A 96 5.46 -7.40 3.31
N PHE A 97 6.57 -7.83 2.71
CA PHE A 97 7.85 -8.00 3.39
C PHE A 97 8.35 -6.68 3.98
N MET A 98 8.42 -5.62 3.15
CA MET A 98 8.81 -4.29 3.63
C MET A 98 7.88 -3.81 4.74
N GLY A 99 6.57 -3.92 4.54
CA GLY A 99 5.58 -3.50 5.52
C GLY A 99 5.78 -4.15 6.89
N ILE A 100 5.92 -5.48 6.90
CA ILE A 100 6.16 -6.25 8.12
C ILE A 100 7.50 -5.91 8.75
N ASP A 101 8.55 -5.73 7.94
CA ASP A 101 9.88 -5.42 8.45
C ASP A 101 9.94 -4.04 9.11
N PHE A 102 9.36 -3.03 8.46
CA PHE A 102 9.24 -1.68 9.01
C PHE A 102 8.41 -1.64 10.31
N ILE A 103 7.31 -2.38 10.39
CA ILE A 103 6.53 -2.52 11.64
C ILE A 103 7.38 -3.12 12.77
N ARG A 104 8.31 -4.03 12.44
CA ARG A 104 9.25 -4.65 13.38
C ARG A 104 10.47 -3.79 13.69
N GLY A 105 10.56 -2.57 13.17
CA GLY A 105 11.70 -1.68 13.38
C GLY A 105 12.84 -1.86 12.37
N GLY A 106 12.59 -2.46 11.20
CA GLY A 106 13.56 -2.56 10.11
C GLY A 106 14.64 -3.63 10.34
N VAL A 107 14.30 -4.77 10.95
CA VAL A 107 15.27 -5.82 11.34
C VAL A 107 16.08 -6.35 10.15
N HIS A 108 15.46 -6.45 8.98
CA HIS A 108 16.07 -7.02 7.77
C HIS A 108 16.56 -5.94 6.81
N LEU A 109 15.86 -4.80 6.71
CA LEU A 109 16.25 -3.63 5.93
C LEU A 109 16.91 -2.56 6.82
N ASP A 110 17.88 -2.98 7.61
CA ASP A 110 18.66 -2.11 8.48
C ASP A 110 19.85 -1.54 7.70
N ILE A 111 19.78 -0.26 7.31
CA ILE A 111 20.86 0.42 6.62
C ILE A 111 22.03 0.77 7.53
N SER A 112 21.85 0.79 8.86
CA SER A 112 22.94 1.06 9.81
C SER A 112 23.99 -0.06 9.84
N LYS A 113 23.65 -1.24 9.30
CA LYS A 113 24.61 -2.33 9.09
C LYS A 113 25.60 -2.07 7.94
N TRP A 114 25.34 -1.05 7.14
CA TRP A 114 26.12 -0.68 5.96
C TRP A 114 26.76 0.72 6.08
N GLU A 115 26.55 1.40 7.21
CA GLU A 115 27.26 2.63 7.62
C GLU A 115 28.50 2.29 8.46
#